data_AF-W1DVP3-F1
#
_entry.id   AF-W1DVP3-F1
#
_cell.length_a   1.000
_cell.length_b   1.000
_cell.length_c   1.000
_cell.angle_alpha   90.00
_cell.angle_beta   90.00
_cell.angle_gamma   90.00
#
_symmetry.space_group_name_H-M   'P 1'
#
loop_
_entity.id
_entity.type
_entity.pdbx_description
1 polymer ?
#
loop_
_entity_poly.entity_id
_entity_poly.type
_entity_poly.pdbx_seq_one_letter_code
_entity_poly.pdbx_strand_id
1 'polypeptide(L)'
;MMAEMGSAYRREEGGIYSWMNHSVGPRFAFIGTFMWFASYVVWMVSTAAKIWVPLSTFLFGADKTQTWALGSLTPTQTVGILAACWMVVVTFIAVKGINKIAKITAVGGIAVMGLNLVLLLVSGAILLLNGGHFAQPLNFTLSPNPGYQSGMAMLSFVVFAIFAYGGIEAVGGLVDKTDKPEKNFAKGIIIAAIVISIGYSLAIVLWGVSANWQQVLGARSTNLGNITYVLMTSLGATLGQALHLTPAASALTGVWFARITGLSMFLAYTGAFFTLSYSPLKAIIQGTPKALWPSVMTRLNVNGMPAAAMWLQCLLVGVFIVLVSFGGDSASAFL
;
A
#
# COMPACT_ATOMS: atom_id res chain seq x y z
N MET A 1 -6.81 21.22 6.43
CA MET A 1 -6.78 21.35 4.95
C MET A 1 -7.60 20.28 4.23
N MET A 2 -7.18 19.02 4.11
CA MET A 2 -7.92 18.04 3.26
C MET A 2 -9.37 17.78 3.71
N ALA A 3 -9.59 17.65 5.02
CA ALA A 3 -10.94 17.52 5.58
C ALA A 3 -11.82 18.75 5.30
N GLU A 4 -11.22 19.94 5.39
CA GLU A 4 -11.88 21.22 5.19
C GLU A 4 -12.22 21.45 3.71
N MET A 5 -11.24 21.34 2.82
CA MET A 5 -11.40 21.47 1.37
C MET A 5 -12.35 20.41 0.80
N GLY A 6 -12.25 19.16 1.26
CA GLY A 6 -13.19 18.11 0.89
C GLY A 6 -14.61 18.48 1.32
N SER A 7 -14.81 18.90 2.57
CA SER A 7 -16.14 19.29 3.05
C SER A 7 -16.71 20.53 2.33
N ALA A 8 -15.87 21.51 2.01
CA ALA A 8 -16.25 22.76 1.34
C ALA A 8 -16.66 22.51 -0.12
N TYR A 9 -15.89 21.70 -0.85
CA TYR A 9 -16.09 21.40 -2.27
C TYR A 9 -16.77 20.05 -2.51
N ARG A 10 -17.65 19.62 -1.60
CA ARG A 10 -18.30 18.30 -1.61
C ARG A 10 -19.13 17.96 -2.85
N ARG A 11 -19.53 18.98 -3.63
CA ARG A 11 -20.31 18.83 -4.87
C ARG A 11 -19.43 18.73 -6.12
N GLU A 12 -18.14 18.98 -5.99
CA GLU A 12 -17.22 18.92 -7.12
C GLU A 12 -16.60 17.53 -7.25
N GLU A 13 -16.69 16.98 -8.46
CA GLU A 13 -16.19 15.63 -8.77
C GLU A 13 -14.66 15.58 -8.89
N GLY A 14 -14.00 16.74 -8.95
CA GLY A 14 -12.57 16.90 -9.21
C GLY A 14 -11.64 16.70 -8.02
N GLY A 15 -12.15 16.63 -6.79
CA GLY A 15 -11.35 16.44 -5.58
C GLY A 15 -10.18 17.44 -5.50
N ILE A 16 -8.94 16.94 -5.55
CA ILE A 16 -7.72 17.75 -5.48
C ILE A 16 -7.67 18.83 -6.57
N TYR A 17 -8.09 18.51 -7.81
CA TYR A 17 -8.11 19.50 -8.88
C TYR A 17 -8.99 20.69 -8.51
N SER A 18 -10.20 20.42 -8.02
CA SER A 18 -11.16 21.43 -7.59
C SER A 18 -10.59 22.31 -6.49
N TRP A 19 -9.98 21.69 -5.46
CA TRP A 19 -9.37 22.42 -4.34
C TRP A 19 -8.25 23.34 -4.82
N MET A 20 -7.37 22.85 -5.69
CA MET A 20 -6.28 23.63 -6.25
C MET A 20 -6.78 24.72 -7.21
N ASN A 21 -7.80 24.44 -8.02
CA ASN A 21 -8.32 25.40 -8.99
C ASN A 21 -8.88 26.65 -8.29
N HIS A 22 -9.62 26.46 -7.20
CA HIS A 22 -10.12 27.56 -6.38
C HIS A 22 -9.04 28.28 -5.57
N SER A 23 -7.93 27.60 -5.24
CA SER A 23 -6.89 28.18 -4.36
C SER A 23 -5.75 28.86 -5.13
N VAL A 24 -5.26 28.24 -6.22
CA VAL A 24 -4.04 28.64 -6.94
C VAL A 24 -4.26 28.79 -8.46
N GLY A 25 -5.49 28.61 -8.92
CA GLY A 25 -5.89 28.77 -10.32
C GLY A 25 -5.72 27.53 -11.21
N PRO A 26 -6.31 27.55 -12.41
CA PRO A 26 -6.52 26.36 -13.25
C PRO A 26 -5.23 25.75 -13.80
N ARG A 27 -4.23 26.58 -14.14
CA ARG A 27 -2.96 26.08 -14.70
C ARG A 27 -2.19 25.25 -13.68
N PHE A 28 -2.02 25.78 -12.46
CA PHE A 28 -1.34 25.06 -11.38
C PHE A 28 -2.13 23.85 -10.91
N ALA A 29 -3.46 23.95 -10.85
CA ALA A 29 -4.34 22.82 -10.53
C ALA A 29 -4.18 21.66 -11.53
N PHE A 30 -4.14 21.95 -12.83
CA PHE A 30 -3.94 20.94 -13.85
C PHE A 30 -2.56 20.28 -13.74
N ILE A 31 -1.49 21.08 -13.64
CA ILE A 31 -0.11 20.56 -13.51
C ILE A 31 0.01 19.67 -12.27
N GLY A 32 -0.46 20.15 -11.11
CA GLY A 32 -0.41 19.38 -9.86
C GLY A 32 -1.21 18.09 -9.92
N THR A 33 -2.43 18.13 -10.45
CA THR A 33 -3.28 16.94 -10.60
C THR A 33 -2.69 15.95 -11.61
N PHE A 34 -2.07 16.43 -12.69
CA PHE A 34 -1.40 15.58 -13.68
C PHE A 34 -0.15 14.90 -13.10
N MET A 35 0.70 15.65 -12.38
CA MET A 35 1.86 15.07 -11.68
C MET A 35 1.44 14.01 -10.67
N TRP A 36 0.35 14.29 -9.94
CA TRP A 36 -0.23 13.36 -8.98
C TRP A 36 -0.81 12.10 -9.65
N PHE A 37 -1.51 12.25 -10.79
CA PHE A 37 -1.93 11.11 -11.59
C PHE A 37 -0.75 10.28 -12.09
N ALA A 38 0.30 10.93 -12.61
CA ALA A 38 1.49 10.27 -13.13
C ALA A 38 2.25 9.50 -12.05
N SER A 39 2.35 10.03 -10.82
CA SER A 39 2.97 9.30 -9.71
C SER A 39 2.20 8.02 -9.37
N TYR A 40 0.87 8.04 -9.45
CA TYR A 40 0.07 6.83 -9.26
C TYR A 40 0.18 5.82 -10.39
N VAL A 41 0.42 6.25 -11.64
CA VAL A 41 0.75 5.32 -12.74
C VAL A 41 2.02 4.54 -12.39
N VAL A 42 3.08 5.23 -11.93
CA VAL A 42 4.33 4.58 -11.51
C VAL A 42 4.11 3.65 -10.30
N TRP A 43 3.31 4.10 -9.34
CA TRP A 43 2.93 3.28 -8.18
C TRP A 43 2.15 2.02 -8.60
N MET A 44 1.25 2.11 -9.59
CA MET A 44 0.50 0.96 -10.11
C MET A 44 1.43 -0.04 -10.79
N VAL A 45 2.39 0.42 -11.60
CA VAL A 45 3.38 -0.47 -12.27
C VAL A 45 4.15 -1.28 -11.23
N SER A 46 4.71 -0.62 -10.21
CA SER A 46 5.49 -1.30 -9.17
C SER A 46 4.63 -2.17 -8.25
N THR A 47 3.44 -1.71 -7.86
CA THR A 47 2.57 -2.45 -6.93
C THR A 47 1.91 -3.66 -7.59
N ALA A 48 1.61 -3.60 -8.90
CA ALA A 48 1.03 -4.72 -9.65
C ALA A 48 1.98 -5.94 -9.69
N ALA A 49 3.30 -5.71 -9.67
CA ALA A 49 4.29 -6.78 -9.53
C ALA A 49 4.46 -7.23 -8.06
N LYS A 50 4.50 -6.28 -7.13
CA LYS A 50 4.70 -6.58 -5.70
C LYS A 50 3.56 -7.36 -5.06
N ILE A 51 2.34 -7.29 -5.59
CA ILE A 51 1.17 -8.00 -5.03
C ILE A 51 1.34 -9.52 -5.01
N TRP A 52 2.21 -10.06 -5.85
CA TRP A 52 2.50 -11.50 -5.93
C TRP A 52 3.38 -12.00 -4.79
N VAL A 53 4.17 -11.13 -4.16
CA VAL A 53 5.00 -11.47 -3.00
C VAL A 53 4.16 -11.91 -1.79
N PRO A 54 3.18 -11.11 -1.30
CA PRO A 54 2.30 -11.56 -0.21
C PRO A 54 1.52 -12.82 -0.56
N LEU A 55 1.07 -12.97 -1.81
CA LEU A 55 0.37 -14.16 -2.25
C LEU A 55 1.28 -15.40 -2.20
N SER A 56 2.52 -15.28 -2.66
CA SER A 56 3.52 -16.33 -2.53
C SER A 56 3.77 -16.70 -1.08
N THR A 57 3.96 -15.70 -0.21
CA THR A 57 4.18 -15.94 1.22
C THR A 57 2.99 -16.63 1.86
N PHE A 58 1.75 -16.30 1.48
CA PHE A 58 0.56 -16.99 1.95
C PHE A 58 0.54 -18.47 1.55
N LEU A 59 0.80 -18.77 0.28
CA LEU A 59 0.72 -20.13 -0.25
C LEU A 59 1.88 -21.02 0.22
N PHE A 60 3.10 -20.50 0.16
CA PHE A 60 4.33 -21.27 0.35
C PHE A 60 5.00 -21.01 1.71
N GLY A 61 4.58 -19.99 2.47
CA GLY A 61 5.25 -19.57 3.71
C GLY A 61 6.51 -18.74 3.48
N ALA A 62 6.85 -18.45 2.21
CA ALA A 62 8.02 -17.65 1.83
C ALA A 62 7.80 -17.00 0.46
N ASP A 63 8.60 -15.98 0.15
CA ASP A 63 8.65 -15.40 -1.18
C ASP A 63 9.35 -16.37 -2.15
N LYS A 64 8.60 -16.83 -3.16
CA LYS A 64 9.01 -17.74 -4.23
C LYS A 64 8.83 -17.11 -5.60
N THR A 65 8.49 -15.83 -5.68
CA THR A 65 8.24 -15.12 -6.95
C THR A 65 9.44 -15.20 -7.89
N GLN A 66 10.66 -15.18 -7.35
CA GLN A 66 11.92 -15.34 -8.08
C GLN A 66 12.18 -16.76 -8.63
N THR A 67 11.33 -17.73 -8.32
CA THR A 67 11.43 -19.11 -8.81
C THR A 67 10.33 -19.47 -9.80
N TRP A 68 9.33 -18.60 -9.99
CA TRP A 68 8.23 -18.85 -10.89
C TRP A 68 8.66 -18.63 -12.34
N ALA A 69 8.76 -19.70 -13.12
CA ALA A 69 9.05 -19.61 -14.55
C ALA A 69 7.90 -20.24 -15.35
N LEU A 70 7.36 -19.48 -16.31
CA LEU A 70 6.39 -19.98 -17.28
C LEU A 70 7.11 -20.33 -18.60
N GLY A 71 7.38 -21.62 -18.82
CA GLY A 71 8.08 -22.09 -20.01
C GLY A 71 9.49 -21.51 -20.10
N SER A 72 9.79 -20.79 -21.18
CA SER A 72 11.09 -20.16 -21.43
C SER A 72 11.25 -18.75 -20.84
N LEU A 73 10.25 -18.26 -20.09
CA LEU A 73 10.26 -16.92 -19.52
C LEU A 73 11.04 -16.86 -18.21
N THR A 74 11.76 -15.76 -17.98
CA THR A 74 12.42 -15.50 -16.70
C THR A 74 11.39 -15.24 -15.59
N PRO A 75 11.78 -15.35 -14.30
CA PRO A 75 10.90 -15.01 -13.19
C PRO A 75 10.34 -13.59 -13.25
N THR A 76 11.17 -12.61 -13.59
CA THR A 76 10.75 -11.22 -13.78
C THR A 76 9.69 -11.09 -14.89
N GLN A 77 9.90 -11.74 -16.04
CA GLN A 77 8.94 -11.72 -17.14
C GLN A 77 7.63 -12.41 -16.76
N THR A 78 7.70 -13.51 -16.02
CA THR A 78 6.54 -14.26 -15.51
C THR A 78 5.70 -13.38 -14.57
N VAL A 79 6.32 -12.74 -13.58
CA VAL A 79 5.66 -11.80 -12.67
C VAL A 79 5.11 -10.59 -13.43
N GLY A 80 5.82 -10.10 -14.45
CA GLY A 80 5.36 -9.03 -15.34
C GLY A 80 4.06 -9.36 -16.07
N ILE A 81 3.95 -10.55 -16.64
CA ILE A 81 2.72 -11.01 -17.29
C ILE A 81 1.59 -11.10 -16.26
N LEU A 82 1.85 -11.69 -15.09
CA LEU A 82 0.87 -11.77 -14.02
C LEU A 82 0.39 -10.37 -13.58
N ALA A 83 1.30 -9.40 -13.45
CA ALA A 83 0.99 -8.01 -13.13
C ALA A 83 0.13 -7.32 -14.22
N ALA A 84 0.41 -7.58 -15.50
CA ALA A 84 -0.43 -7.09 -16.60
C ALA A 84 -1.83 -7.73 -16.58
N CYS A 85 -1.92 -9.05 -16.33
CA CYS A 85 -3.21 -9.72 -16.14
C CYS A 85 -3.97 -9.16 -14.94
N TRP A 86 -3.27 -8.86 -13.84
CA TRP A 86 -3.85 -8.22 -12.66
C TRP A 86 -4.46 -6.86 -12.99
N MET A 87 -3.76 -6.02 -13.77
CA MET A 87 -4.31 -4.74 -14.24
C MET A 87 -5.62 -4.92 -15.00
N VAL A 88 -5.70 -5.90 -15.90
CA VAL A 88 -6.91 -6.19 -16.66
C VAL A 88 -8.06 -6.60 -15.74
N VAL A 89 -7.79 -7.48 -14.76
CA VAL A 89 -8.79 -7.93 -13.78
C VAL A 89 -9.31 -6.77 -12.94
N VAL A 90 -8.41 -5.94 -12.41
CA VAL A 90 -8.77 -4.75 -11.62
C VAL A 90 -9.64 -3.82 -12.44
N THR A 91 -9.22 -3.46 -13.65
CA THR A 91 -9.96 -2.56 -14.52
C THR A 91 -11.33 -3.13 -14.87
N PHE A 92 -11.41 -4.41 -15.21
CA PHE A 92 -12.67 -5.10 -15.53
C PHE A 92 -13.68 -5.08 -14.38
N ILE A 93 -13.21 -5.22 -13.13
CA ILE A 93 -14.09 -5.16 -11.96
C ILE A 93 -14.42 -3.70 -11.62
N ALA A 94 -13.45 -2.80 -11.70
CA ALA A 94 -13.62 -1.40 -11.33
C ALA A 94 -14.61 -0.66 -12.25
N VAL A 95 -14.63 -0.96 -13.56
CA VAL A 95 -15.62 -0.36 -14.50
C VAL A 95 -17.07 -0.75 -14.20
N LYS A 96 -17.31 -1.78 -13.36
CA LYS A 96 -18.65 -2.23 -12.94
C LYS A 96 -19.25 -1.38 -11.80
N GLY A 97 -18.54 -0.35 -11.33
CA GLY A 97 -19.08 0.66 -10.43
C GLY A 97 -18.36 0.76 -9.09
N ILE A 98 -18.49 1.94 -8.48
CA ILE A 98 -17.83 2.32 -7.22
C ILE A 98 -18.17 1.40 -6.05
N ASN A 99 -19.38 0.81 -6.03
CA ASN A 99 -19.78 -0.12 -4.98
C ASN A 99 -18.92 -1.39 -4.92
N LYS A 100 -18.38 -1.85 -6.06
CA LYS A 100 -17.47 -3.00 -6.10
C LYS A 100 -16.11 -2.62 -5.54
N ILE A 101 -15.60 -1.45 -5.94
CA ILE A 101 -14.35 -0.86 -5.42
C ILE A 101 -14.46 -0.75 -3.89
N ALA A 102 -15.49 -0.09 -3.38
CA ALA A 102 -15.68 0.14 -1.95
C ALA A 102 -15.72 -1.16 -1.13
N LYS A 103 -16.40 -2.21 -1.61
CA LYS A 103 -16.44 -3.52 -0.93
C LYS A 103 -15.07 -4.18 -0.87
N ILE A 104 -14.32 -4.16 -1.97
CA ILE A 104 -12.98 -4.76 -2.03
C ILE A 104 -12.01 -3.97 -1.14
N THR A 105 -12.06 -2.64 -1.21
CA THR A 105 -11.27 -1.75 -0.35
C THR A 105 -11.59 -1.96 1.14
N ALA A 106 -12.86 -2.17 1.50
CA ALA A 106 -13.24 -2.44 2.88
C ALA A 106 -12.63 -3.75 3.42
N VAL A 107 -12.65 -4.83 2.61
CA VAL A 107 -11.99 -6.09 2.99
C VAL A 107 -10.49 -5.89 3.21
N GLY A 108 -9.82 -5.16 2.30
CA GLY A 108 -8.41 -4.83 2.45
C GLY A 108 -8.12 -4.00 3.71
N GLY A 109 -8.94 -3.00 4.01
CA GLY A 109 -8.83 -2.18 5.21
C GLY A 109 -8.99 -2.98 6.50
N ILE A 110 -10.02 -3.83 6.56
CA ILE A 110 -10.26 -4.72 7.72
C ILE A 110 -9.08 -5.68 7.92
N ALA A 111 -8.54 -6.24 6.83
CA ALA A 111 -7.39 -7.15 6.90
C ALA A 111 -6.17 -6.48 7.54
N VAL A 112 -5.82 -5.25 7.11
CA VAL A 112 -4.70 -4.48 7.69
C VAL A 112 -4.96 -4.09 9.13
N MET A 113 -6.17 -3.66 9.46
CA MET A 113 -6.54 -3.34 10.84
C MET A 113 -6.41 -4.57 11.74
N GLY A 114 -6.87 -5.73 11.28
CA GLY A 114 -6.72 -7.00 11.99
C GLY A 114 -5.26 -7.38 12.21
N LEU A 115 -4.41 -7.18 11.20
CA LEU A 115 -2.96 -7.44 11.31
C LEU A 115 -2.29 -6.54 12.35
N ASN A 116 -2.64 -5.25 12.40
CA ASN A 116 -2.16 -4.34 13.44
C ASN A 116 -2.63 -4.77 14.84
N LEU A 117 -3.89 -5.22 14.96
CA LEU A 117 -4.40 -5.73 16.24
C LEU A 117 -3.64 -6.99 16.69
N VAL A 118 -3.33 -7.91 15.77
CA VAL A 118 -2.51 -9.09 16.05
C VAL A 118 -1.12 -8.67 16.56
N LEU A 119 -0.47 -7.70 15.91
CA LEU A 119 0.82 -7.17 16.37
C LEU A 119 0.72 -6.63 17.81
N LEU A 120 -0.29 -5.83 18.10
CA LEU A 120 -0.50 -5.25 19.44
C LEU A 120 -0.69 -6.34 20.51
N LEU A 121 -1.62 -7.27 20.27
CA LEU A 121 -1.99 -8.31 21.25
C LEU A 121 -0.84 -9.30 21.48
N VAL A 122 -0.19 -9.75 20.41
CA VAL A 122 0.89 -10.73 20.50
C VAL A 122 2.14 -10.11 21.14
N SER A 123 2.49 -8.89 20.77
CA SER A 123 3.62 -8.19 21.42
C SER A 123 3.34 -7.94 22.91
N GLY A 124 2.11 -7.59 23.27
CA GLY A 124 1.69 -7.48 24.67
C GLY A 124 1.81 -8.81 25.42
N ALA A 125 1.36 -9.91 24.83
CA ALA A 125 1.49 -11.24 25.41
C ALA A 125 2.96 -11.64 25.61
N ILE A 126 3.82 -11.42 24.60
CA ILE A 126 5.27 -11.70 24.69
C ILE A 126 5.90 -10.89 25.83
N LEU A 127 5.58 -9.59 25.94
CA LEU A 127 6.11 -8.75 27.02
C LEU A 127 5.69 -9.26 28.40
N LEU A 128 4.43 -9.69 28.58
CA LEU A 128 3.97 -10.25 29.85
C LEU A 128 4.70 -11.56 30.20
N LEU A 129 4.92 -12.42 29.21
CA LEU A 129 5.58 -13.73 29.39
C LEU A 129 7.10 -13.59 29.61
N ASN A 130 7.74 -12.61 28.98
CA ASN A 130 9.19 -12.39 29.06
C ASN A 130 9.59 -11.39 30.16
N GLY A 131 8.68 -11.02 31.07
CA GLY A 131 8.96 -10.09 32.17
C GLY A 131 9.25 -8.65 31.74
N GLY A 132 8.74 -8.23 30.58
CA GLY A 132 8.88 -6.87 30.03
C GLY A 132 10.16 -6.64 29.23
N HIS A 133 10.94 -7.68 28.94
CA HIS A 133 12.19 -7.57 28.20
C HIS A 133 11.96 -7.51 26.69
N PHE A 134 12.57 -6.51 26.03
CA PHE A 134 12.56 -6.37 24.58
C PHE A 134 13.72 -7.14 23.95
N ALA A 135 13.49 -7.79 22.80
CA ALA A 135 14.55 -8.42 22.02
C ALA A 135 15.57 -7.41 21.46
N GLN A 136 15.10 -6.20 21.12
CA GLN A 136 15.93 -5.04 20.83
C GLN A 136 15.87 -4.07 22.01
N PRO A 137 17.00 -3.79 22.70
CA PRO A 137 17.04 -2.78 23.73
C PRO A 137 16.54 -1.43 23.21
N LEU A 138 15.65 -0.78 23.97
CA LEU A 138 15.11 0.53 23.62
C LEU A 138 16.19 1.60 23.79
N ASN A 139 16.57 2.22 22.69
CA ASN A 139 17.45 3.38 22.68
C ASN A 139 16.78 4.49 21.84
N PHE A 140 16.49 5.62 22.47
CA PHE A 140 15.80 6.75 21.83
C PHE A 140 16.75 7.77 21.20
N THR A 141 18.06 7.65 21.45
CA THR A 141 19.07 8.60 20.96
C THR A 141 19.90 8.04 19.80
N LEU A 142 20.04 6.71 19.72
CA LEU A 142 20.81 6.05 18.67
C LEU A 142 19.95 5.04 17.91
N SER A 143 19.93 5.17 16.59
CA SER A 143 19.28 4.17 15.72
C SER A 143 20.02 2.83 15.80
N PRO A 144 19.29 1.70 15.94
CA PRO A 144 19.87 0.37 15.78
C PRO A 144 20.44 0.13 14.38
N ASN A 145 19.96 0.87 13.37
CA ASN A 145 20.49 0.80 12.01
C ASN A 145 21.77 1.65 11.89
N PRO A 146 22.95 1.04 11.62
CA PRO A 146 24.19 1.78 11.41
C PRO A 146 24.10 2.82 10.29
N GLY A 147 23.26 2.55 9.29
CA GLY A 147 23.02 3.44 8.16
C GLY A 147 22.33 4.75 8.52
N TYR A 148 21.68 4.86 9.69
CA TYR A 148 20.94 6.06 10.11
C TYR A 148 21.57 6.79 11.31
N GLN A 149 22.84 6.53 11.61
CA GLN A 149 23.54 7.18 12.72
C GLN A 149 24.07 8.58 12.40
N SER A 150 24.13 8.97 11.12
CA SER A 150 24.51 10.33 10.72
C SER A 150 23.29 11.23 10.51
N GLY A 151 23.45 12.55 10.74
CA GLY A 151 22.37 13.52 10.55
C GLY A 151 21.81 13.54 9.13
N MET A 152 22.66 13.41 8.10
CA MET A 152 22.21 13.32 6.70
C MET A 152 21.42 12.04 6.43
N ALA A 153 21.83 10.91 6.99
CA ALA A 153 21.08 9.67 6.80
C ALA A 153 19.74 9.68 7.55
N MET A 154 19.67 10.32 8.72
CA MET A 154 18.41 10.52 9.43
C MET A 154 17.44 11.37 8.61
N LEU A 155 17.92 12.41 7.91
CA LEU A 155 17.09 13.19 6.97
C LEU A 155 16.57 12.32 5.80
N SER A 156 17.36 11.38 5.29
CA SER A 156 16.89 10.44 4.26
C SER A 156 15.76 9.54 4.76
N PHE A 157 15.81 9.11 6.03
CA PHE A 157 14.71 8.36 6.66
C PHE A 157 13.44 9.19 6.81
N VAL A 158 13.56 10.49 7.12
CA VAL A 158 12.40 11.40 7.20
C VAL A 158 11.61 11.42 5.89
N VAL A 159 12.28 11.37 4.74
CA VAL A 159 11.62 11.28 3.42
C VAL A 159 10.77 10.01 3.32
N PHE A 160 11.31 8.85 3.73
CA PHE A 160 10.55 7.60 3.79
C PHE A 160 9.37 7.69 4.76
N ALA A 161 9.58 8.30 5.93
CA ALA A 161 8.53 8.47 6.93
C ALA A 161 7.38 9.35 6.42
N ILE A 162 7.68 10.47 5.75
CA ILE A 162 6.66 11.34 5.13
C ILE A 162 5.89 10.57 4.06
N PHE A 163 6.60 9.79 3.22
CA PHE A 163 5.96 9.00 2.17
C PHE A 163 4.98 7.97 2.74
N ALA A 164 5.24 7.40 3.93
CA ALA A 164 4.34 6.46 4.59
C ALA A 164 2.99 7.06 5.01
N TYR A 165 2.88 8.39 5.12
CA TYR A 165 1.63 9.11 5.37
C TYR A 165 0.99 9.66 4.08
N GLY A 166 1.68 9.54 2.94
CA GLY A 166 1.16 9.94 1.64
C GLY A 166 -0.01 9.05 1.19
N GLY A 167 -0.92 9.62 0.40
CA GLY A 167 -2.06 8.90 -0.18
C GLY A 167 -3.39 9.14 0.52
N ILE A 168 -3.41 9.77 1.70
CA ILE A 168 -4.66 10.19 2.36
C ILE A 168 -5.44 11.18 1.47
N GLU A 169 -4.73 12.00 0.69
CA GLU A 169 -5.33 12.93 -0.25
C GLU A 169 -6.10 12.23 -1.39
N ALA A 170 -5.77 10.97 -1.70
CA ALA A 170 -6.49 10.19 -2.70
C ALA A 170 -7.93 9.88 -2.30
N VAL A 171 -8.24 9.87 -1.00
CA VAL A 171 -9.63 9.72 -0.53
C VAL A 171 -10.44 10.99 -0.82
N GLY A 172 -9.78 12.14 -1.02
CA GLY A 172 -10.38 13.41 -1.43
C GLY A 172 -11.20 13.35 -2.72
N GLY A 173 -10.79 12.53 -3.68
CA GLY A 173 -11.54 12.32 -4.93
C GLY A 173 -12.87 11.55 -4.76
N LEU A 174 -13.15 11.05 -3.54
CA LEU A 174 -14.32 10.24 -3.21
C LEU A 174 -15.30 10.94 -2.27
N VAL A 175 -15.10 12.23 -1.97
CA VAL A 175 -15.98 13.00 -1.08
C VAL A 175 -17.43 12.99 -1.58
N ASP A 176 -17.64 13.23 -2.87
CA ASP A 176 -18.95 13.23 -3.54
C ASP A 176 -19.64 11.84 -3.53
N LYS A 177 -18.89 10.77 -3.23
CA LYS A 177 -19.39 9.40 -3.08
C LYS A 177 -19.53 8.97 -1.61
N THR A 178 -19.28 9.87 -0.66
CA THR A 178 -19.40 9.60 0.77
C THR A 178 -20.81 9.93 1.27
N ASP A 179 -21.42 9.06 2.08
CA ASP A 179 -22.69 9.39 2.74
C ASP A 179 -22.49 10.49 3.78
N LYS A 180 -23.28 11.57 3.71
CA LYS A 180 -23.18 12.77 4.57
C LYS A 180 -21.74 13.33 4.66
N PRO A 181 -21.16 13.78 3.54
CA PRO A 181 -19.74 14.13 3.46
C PRO A 181 -19.35 15.26 4.42
N GLU A 182 -20.25 16.22 4.69
CA GLU A 182 -20.01 17.33 5.62
C GLU A 182 -19.63 16.90 7.05
N LYS A 183 -20.07 15.71 7.49
CA LYS A 183 -19.75 15.19 8.82
C LYS A 183 -18.84 13.97 8.74
N ASN A 184 -19.17 13.01 7.89
CA ASN A 184 -18.54 11.70 7.89
C ASN A 184 -17.15 11.74 7.25
N PHE A 185 -16.94 12.56 6.23
CA PHE A 185 -15.63 12.66 5.57
C PHE A 185 -14.59 13.25 6.52
N ALA A 186 -14.90 14.39 7.13
CA ALA A 186 -13.99 15.07 8.06
C ALA A 186 -13.70 14.19 9.29
N LYS A 187 -14.72 13.59 9.90
CA LYS A 187 -14.55 12.64 11.01
C LYS A 187 -13.69 11.45 10.61
N GLY A 188 -13.95 10.88 9.43
CA GLY A 188 -13.19 9.75 8.90
C GLY A 188 -11.70 10.07 8.76
N ILE A 189 -11.37 11.23 8.16
CA ILE A 189 -9.97 11.67 8.03
C ILE A 189 -9.31 11.88 9.40
N ILE A 190 -9.98 12.55 10.34
CA ILE A 190 -9.42 12.83 11.67
C ILE A 190 -9.16 11.52 12.43
N ILE A 191 -10.13 10.61 12.44
CA ILE A 191 -9.99 9.31 13.10
C ILE A 191 -8.85 8.51 12.45
N ALA A 192 -8.81 8.46 11.11
CA ALA A 192 -7.75 7.76 10.39
C ALA A 192 -6.37 8.35 10.71
N ALA A 193 -6.23 9.67 10.72
CA ALA A 193 -4.97 10.34 11.05
C ALA A 193 -4.48 10.00 12.47
N ILE A 194 -5.38 10.02 13.46
CA ILE A 194 -5.05 9.65 14.85
C ILE A 194 -4.65 8.18 14.93
N VAL A 195 -5.46 7.28 14.37
CA VAL A 195 -5.23 5.83 14.42
C VAL A 195 -3.93 5.45 13.73
N ILE A 196 -3.64 6.02 12.55
CA ILE A 196 -2.40 5.74 11.80
C ILE A 196 -1.18 6.30 12.54
N SER A 197 -1.25 7.55 13.04
CA SER A 197 -0.10 8.17 13.73
C SER A 197 0.28 7.43 15.01
N ILE A 198 -0.71 7.08 15.82
CA ILE A 198 -0.51 6.28 17.04
C ILE A 198 -0.08 4.86 16.67
N GLY A 199 -0.76 4.24 15.70
CA GLY A 199 -0.50 2.89 15.24
C GLY A 199 0.93 2.69 14.73
N TYR A 200 1.43 3.59 13.87
CA TYR A 200 2.81 3.55 13.39
C TYR A 200 3.81 3.71 14.52
N SER A 201 3.61 4.69 15.42
CA SER A 201 4.51 4.92 16.54
C SER A 201 4.60 3.71 17.47
N LEU A 202 3.44 3.12 17.82
CA LEU A 202 3.37 1.91 18.63
C LEU A 202 3.98 0.70 17.91
N ALA A 203 3.65 0.49 16.64
CA ALA A 203 4.16 -0.64 15.87
C ALA A 203 5.70 -0.62 15.79
N ILE A 204 6.31 0.55 15.57
CA ILE A 204 7.78 0.70 15.53
C ILE A 204 8.41 0.22 16.85
N VAL A 205 7.86 0.63 17.99
CA VAL A 205 8.36 0.21 19.31
C VAL A 205 8.13 -1.29 19.54
N LEU A 206 6.94 -1.79 19.21
CA LEU A 206 6.55 -3.18 19.42
C LEU A 206 7.32 -4.17 18.55
N TRP A 207 7.81 -3.75 17.38
CA TRP A 207 8.72 -4.59 16.61
C TRP A 207 9.99 -4.95 17.38
N GLY A 208 10.45 -4.07 18.27
CA GLY A 208 11.59 -4.35 19.16
C GLY A 208 11.32 -5.45 20.20
N VAL A 209 10.06 -5.84 20.43
CA VAL A 209 9.70 -6.93 21.35
C VAL A 209 10.17 -8.28 20.80
N SER A 210 10.05 -8.47 19.48
CA SER A 210 10.28 -9.77 18.84
C SER A 210 11.41 -9.79 17.82
N ALA A 211 11.95 -8.62 17.44
CA ALA A 211 13.01 -8.54 16.45
C ALA A 211 14.20 -7.73 16.98
N ASN A 212 15.39 -8.34 16.91
CA ASN A 212 16.66 -7.66 17.10
C ASN A 212 17.24 -7.25 15.74
N TRP A 213 17.78 -6.03 15.63
CA TRP A 213 18.28 -5.51 14.36
C TRP A 213 19.35 -6.42 13.73
N GLN A 214 20.38 -6.81 14.50
CA GLN A 214 21.49 -7.59 13.96
C GLN A 214 21.06 -9.00 13.54
N GLN A 215 20.18 -9.63 14.31
CA GLN A 215 19.80 -11.03 14.09
C GLN A 215 18.73 -11.20 13.02
N VAL A 216 17.79 -10.26 12.91
CA VAL A 216 16.60 -10.39 12.05
C VAL A 216 16.71 -9.52 10.80
N LEU A 217 17.11 -8.26 10.97
CA LEU A 217 17.14 -7.26 9.89
C LEU A 217 18.49 -7.16 9.17
N GLY A 218 19.58 -7.50 9.86
CA GLY A 218 20.93 -7.56 9.28
C GLY A 218 21.21 -8.81 8.43
N ALA A 219 20.29 -9.76 8.38
CA ALA A 219 20.44 -10.98 7.58
C ALA A 219 20.34 -10.69 6.08
N ARG A 220 21.21 -11.32 5.27
CA ARG A 220 21.23 -11.14 3.79
C ARG A 220 19.91 -11.52 3.09
N SER A 221 19.07 -12.33 3.73
CA SER A 221 17.77 -12.75 3.22
C SER A 221 16.67 -11.69 3.38
N THR A 222 16.91 -10.64 4.18
CA THR A 222 15.92 -9.60 4.49
C THR A 222 16.12 -8.40 3.56
N ASN A 223 15.06 -7.97 2.89
CA ASN A 223 15.04 -6.80 2.01
C ASN A 223 13.73 -6.02 2.17
N LEU A 224 13.62 -4.85 1.53
CA LEU A 224 12.45 -3.98 1.63
C LEU A 224 11.14 -4.64 1.15
N GLY A 225 11.21 -5.64 0.29
CA GLY A 225 10.04 -6.35 -0.24
C GLY A 225 9.50 -7.44 0.70
N ASN A 226 10.36 -8.08 1.49
CA ASN A 226 9.99 -9.22 2.34
C ASN A 226 10.07 -8.96 3.86
N ILE A 227 10.58 -7.80 4.27
CA ILE A 227 10.80 -7.43 5.68
C ILE A 227 9.56 -7.64 6.56
N THR A 228 8.36 -7.30 6.08
CA THR A 228 7.11 -7.46 6.84
C THR A 228 6.87 -8.92 7.23
N TYR A 229 7.14 -9.87 6.32
CA TYR A 229 6.93 -11.29 6.59
C TYR A 229 8.02 -11.86 7.48
N VAL A 230 9.26 -11.39 7.33
CA VAL A 230 10.37 -11.75 8.22
C VAL A 230 10.06 -11.33 9.65
N LEU A 231 9.63 -10.08 9.84
CA LEU A 231 9.26 -9.54 11.14
C LEU A 231 8.09 -10.31 11.76
N MET A 232 7.05 -10.64 10.98
CA MET A 232 5.93 -11.45 11.45
C MET A 232 6.32 -12.90 11.78
N THR A 233 7.26 -13.47 11.03
CA THR A 233 7.84 -14.79 11.35
C THR A 233 8.56 -14.74 12.70
N SER A 234 9.35 -13.69 12.92
CA SER A 234 10.04 -13.45 14.20
C SER A 234 9.03 -13.33 15.34
N LEU A 235 7.98 -12.52 15.17
CA LEU A 235 6.91 -12.34 16.15
C LEU A 235 6.26 -13.67 16.56
N GLY A 236 5.87 -14.50 15.59
CA GLY A 236 5.27 -15.80 15.85
C GLY A 236 6.24 -16.79 16.52
N ALA A 237 7.52 -16.78 16.12
CA ALA A 237 8.54 -17.62 16.71
C ALA A 237 8.86 -17.22 18.16
N THR A 238 8.99 -15.91 18.43
CA THR A 238 9.19 -15.37 19.78
C THR A 238 8.00 -15.67 20.68
N LEU A 239 6.76 -15.58 20.18
CA LEU A 239 5.59 -16.01 20.93
C LEU A 239 5.66 -17.49 21.30
N GLY A 240 6.01 -18.37 20.35
CA GLY A 240 6.16 -19.80 20.63
C GLY A 240 7.23 -20.08 21.70
N GLN A 241 8.35 -19.36 21.65
CA GLN A 241 9.41 -19.46 22.67
C GLN A 241 8.94 -18.96 24.04
N ALA A 242 8.22 -17.84 24.09
CA ALA A 242 7.66 -17.29 25.32
C ALA A 242 6.60 -18.22 25.96
N LEU A 243 5.93 -19.04 25.15
CA LEU A 243 5.00 -20.09 25.59
C LEU A 243 5.70 -21.43 25.92
N HIS A 244 7.03 -21.48 25.93
CA HIS A 244 7.83 -22.69 26.15
C HIS A 244 7.53 -23.84 25.18
N LEU A 245 7.11 -23.52 23.95
CA LEU A 245 6.96 -24.53 22.89
C LEU A 245 8.32 -25.05 22.43
N THR A 246 8.34 -26.26 21.87
CA THR A 246 9.56 -26.82 21.28
C THR A 246 10.08 -25.92 20.14
N PRO A 247 11.40 -25.95 19.83
CA PRO A 247 11.95 -25.13 18.75
C PRO A 247 11.24 -25.34 17.40
N ALA A 248 10.85 -26.59 17.09
CA ALA A 248 10.10 -26.91 15.88
C ALA A 248 8.70 -26.31 15.87
N ALA A 249 7.98 -26.37 17.00
CA ALA A 249 6.65 -25.78 17.13
C ALA A 249 6.72 -24.24 17.06
N SER A 250 7.71 -23.62 17.69
CA SER A 250 7.93 -22.16 17.62
C SER A 250 8.22 -21.70 16.19
N ALA A 251 9.07 -22.41 15.46
CA ALA A 251 9.34 -22.12 14.05
C ALA A 251 8.07 -22.24 13.18
N LEU A 252 7.25 -23.27 13.43
CA LEU A 252 5.97 -23.46 12.74
C LEU A 252 4.99 -22.31 13.02
N THR A 253 4.91 -21.84 14.26
CA THR A 253 4.11 -20.66 14.63
C THR A 253 4.55 -19.43 13.84
N GLY A 254 5.87 -19.20 13.70
CA GLY A 254 6.42 -18.14 12.86
C GLY A 254 5.95 -18.23 11.40
N VAL A 255 6.01 -19.42 10.80
CA VAL A 255 5.54 -19.64 9.41
C VAL A 255 4.05 -19.34 9.26
N TRP A 256 3.22 -19.73 10.23
CA TRP A 256 1.78 -19.40 10.19
C TRP A 256 1.51 -17.91 10.29
N PHE A 257 2.24 -17.19 11.15
CA PHE A 257 2.17 -15.73 11.22
C PHE A 257 2.54 -15.10 9.87
N ALA A 258 3.61 -15.56 9.23
CA ALA A 258 4.00 -15.09 7.90
C ALA A 258 2.90 -15.34 6.85
N ARG A 259 2.27 -16.52 6.86
CA ARG A 259 1.19 -16.87 5.92
C ARG A 259 -0.04 -15.98 6.11
N ILE A 260 -0.51 -15.82 7.34
CA ILE A 260 -1.67 -14.96 7.67
C ILE A 260 -1.37 -13.52 7.28
N THR A 261 -0.14 -13.06 7.53
CA THR A 261 0.35 -11.74 7.10
C THR A 261 0.34 -11.62 5.58
N GLY A 262 0.81 -12.63 4.86
CA GLY A 262 0.76 -12.72 3.41
C GLY A 262 -0.67 -12.53 2.86
N LEU A 263 -1.64 -13.24 3.42
CA LEU A 263 -3.04 -13.10 3.03
C LEU A 263 -3.58 -11.69 3.32
N SER A 264 -3.32 -11.18 4.53
CA SER A 264 -3.78 -9.85 4.93
C SER A 264 -3.19 -8.76 4.03
N MET A 265 -1.89 -8.79 3.78
CA MET A 265 -1.20 -7.86 2.89
C MET A 265 -1.65 -7.98 1.43
N PHE A 266 -1.95 -9.19 0.95
CA PHE A 266 -2.53 -9.39 -0.39
C PHE A 266 -3.90 -8.70 -0.51
N LEU A 267 -4.78 -8.88 0.48
CA LEU A 267 -6.09 -8.22 0.52
C LEU A 267 -5.95 -6.69 0.65
N ALA A 268 -5.01 -6.23 1.47
CA ALA A 268 -4.68 -4.83 1.66
C ALA A 268 -4.25 -4.15 0.36
N TYR A 269 -3.25 -4.72 -0.31
CA TYR A 269 -2.76 -4.22 -1.58
C TYR A 269 -3.84 -4.27 -2.64
N THR A 270 -4.64 -5.34 -2.69
CA THR A 270 -5.81 -5.40 -3.58
C THR A 270 -6.75 -4.21 -3.33
N GLY A 271 -7.15 -3.97 -2.08
CA GLY A 271 -8.03 -2.86 -1.73
C GLY A 271 -7.45 -1.48 -2.10
N ALA A 272 -6.18 -1.25 -1.77
CA ALA A 272 -5.48 -0.02 -2.13
C ALA A 272 -5.40 0.17 -3.65
N PHE A 273 -5.09 -0.90 -4.37
CA PHE A 273 -4.95 -0.90 -5.83
C PHE A 273 -6.26 -0.52 -6.53
N PHE A 274 -7.40 -1.06 -6.07
CA PHE A 274 -8.72 -0.69 -6.59
C PHE A 274 -9.05 0.79 -6.35
N THR A 275 -8.78 1.30 -5.15
CA THR A 275 -9.03 2.72 -4.82
C THR A 275 -8.15 3.65 -5.66
N LEU A 276 -6.85 3.36 -5.73
CA LEU A 276 -5.86 4.20 -6.39
C LEU A 276 -5.89 4.07 -7.91
N SER A 277 -6.43 2.98 -8.46
CA SER A 277 -6.70 2.87 -9.89
C SER A 277 -7.84 3.79 -10.35
N TYR A 278 -8.75 4.17 -9.45
CA TYR A 278 -9.94 4.95 -9.79
C TYR A 278 -9.83 6.42 -9.38
N SER A 279 -9.43 6.71 -8.13
CA SER A 279 -9.54 8.06 -7.58
C SER A 279 -8.70 9.11 -8.32
N PRO A 280 -7.40 8.90 -8.61
CA PRO A 280 -6.59 9.85 -9.36
C PRO A 280 -7.09 10.06 -10.79
N LEU A 281 -7.54 8.98 -11.45
CA LEU A 281 -8.12 9.04 -12.79
C LEU A 281 -9.41 9.86 -12.81
N LYS A 282 -10.26 9.64 -11.82
CA LYS A 282 -11.50 10.41 -11.68
C LYS A 282 -11.19 11.89 -11.47
N ALA A 283 -10.27 12.22 -10.57
CA ALA A 283 -9.88 13.60 -10.29
C ALA A 283 -9.39 14.33 -11.54
N ILE A 284 -8.59 13.66 -12.39
CA ILE A 284 -8.09 14.29 -13.61
C ILE A 284 -9.15 14.36 -14.72
N ILE A 285 -9.90 13.27 -14.98
CA ILE A 285 -10.86 13.20 -16.10
C ILE A 285 -12.15 13.98 -15.83
N GLN A 286 -12.65 13.92 -14.60
CA GLN A 286 -13.91 14.58 -14.21
C GLN A 286 -13.68 15.95 -13.59
N GLY A 287 -12.50 16.19 -12.98
CA GLY A 287 -12.18 17.49 -12.40
C GLY A 287 -11.80 18.55 -13.43
N THR A 288 -11.07 18.17 -14.47
CA THR A 288 -10.57 19.13 -15.47
C THR A 288 -11.61 19.42 -16.56
N PRO A 289 -11.52 20.57 -17.27
CA PRO A 289 -12.45 20.90 -18.35
C PRO A 289 -12.51 19.82 -19.44
N LYS A 290 -13.72 19.39 -19.80
CA LYS A 290 -13.95 18.31 -20.80
C LYS A 290 -13.30 18.56 -22.15
N ALA A 291 -13.10 19.84 -22.53
CA ALA A 291 -12.44 20.22 -23.78
C ALA A 291 -10.98 19.79 -23.88
N LEU A 292 -10.32 19.46 -22.76
CA LEU A 292 -8.94 18.98 -22.73
C LEU A 292 -8.82 17.50 -23.13
N TRP A 293 -9.93 16.76 -23.17
CA TRP A 293 -9.93 15.32 -23.36
C TRP A 293 -10.73 14.90 -24.59
N PRO A 294 -10.35 13.80 -25.27
CA PRO A 294 -11.21 13.16 -26.24
C PRO A 294 -12.59 12.85 -25.65
N SER A 295 -13.65 13.10 -26.42
CA SER A 295 -15.03 12.91 -25.94
C SER A 295 -15.33 11.49 -25.43
N VAL A 296 -14.56 10.49 -25.88
CA VAL A 296 -14.68 9.10 -25.43
C VAL A 296 -14.21 8.93 -23.99
N MET A 297 -13.15 9.63 -23.56
CA MET A 297 -12.58 9.50 -22.22
C MET A 297 -13.45 10.11 -21.12
N THR A 298 -14.26 11.11 -21.47
CA THR A 298 -15.14 11.81 -20.52
C THR A 298 -16.54 11.20 -20.43
N ARG A 299 -16.89 10.23 -21.29
CA ARG A 299 -18.18 9.53 -21.24
C ARG A 299 -18.22 8.54 -20.09
N LEU A 300 -19.31 8.60 -19.32
CA LEU A 300 -19.60 7.65 -18.26
C LEU A 300 -20.40 6.46 -18.82
N ASN A 301 -20.12 5.27 -18.31
CA ASN A 301 -20.92 4.08 -18.62
C ASN A 301 -22.20 4.03 -17.75
N VAL A 302 -23.01 2.98 -17.94
CA VAL A 302 -24.24 2.74 -17.17
C VAL A 302 -24.03 2.65 -15.65
N ASN A 303 -22.80 2.38 -15.21
CA ASN A 303 -22.42 2.30 -13.80
C ASN A 303 -21.81 3.61 -13.27
N GLY A 304 -21.85 4.70 -14.04
CA GLY A 304 -21.30 6.00 -13.66
C GLY A 304 -19.77 6.07 -13.66
N MET A 305 -19.09 5.16 -14.37
CA MET A 305 -17.62 5.08 -14.40
C MET A 305 -17.06 5.57 -15.76
N PRO A 306 -15.94 6.30 -15.80
CA PRO A 306 -15.28 6.71 -17.04
C PRO A 306 -14.51 5.54 -17.68
N ALA A 307 -15.25 4.54 -18.17
CA ALA A 307 -14.70 3.23 -18.54
C ALA A 307 -13.62 3.30 -19.62
N ALA A 308 -13.76 4.16 -20.62
CA ALA A 308 -12.75 4.31 -21.67
C ALA A 308 -11.43 4.85 -21.12
N ALA A 309 -11.48 5.82 -20.20
CA ALA A 309 -10.28 6.34 -19.54
C ALA A 309 -9.62 5.27 -18.65
N MET A 310 -10.42 4.45 -17.98
CA MET A 310 -9.91 3.34 -17.15
C MET A 310 -9.22 2.25 -17.98
N TRP A 311 -9.76 1.92 -19.15
CA TRP A 311 -9.11 0.99 -20.09
C TRP A 311 -7.87 1.59 -20.73
N LEU A 312 -7.85 2.89 -21.00
CA LEU A 312 -6.63 3.56 -21.47
C LEU A 312 -5.54 3.56 -20.40
N GLN A 313 -5.89 3.82 -19.13
CA GLN A 313 -4.94 3.68 -18.02
C GLN A 313 -4.45 2.25 -17.88
N CYS A 314 -5.33 1.25 -18.02
CA CYS A 314 -4.95 -0.16 -18.03
C CYS A 314 -3.93 -0.47 -19.13
N LEU A 315 -4.16 0.01 -20.35
CA LEU A 315 -3.23 -0.14 -21.46
C LEU A 315 -1.90 0.55 -21.17
N LEU A 316 -1.93 1.80 -20.70
CA LEU A 316 -0.73 2.57 -20.36
C LEU A 316 0.14 1.83 -19.33
N VAL A 317 -0.47 1.45 -18.20
CA VAL A 317 0.23 0.73 -17.12
C VAL A 317 0.70 -0.64 -17.61
N GLY A 318 -0.12 -1.36 -18.37
CA GLY A 318 0.23 -2.66 -18.95
C GLY A 318 1.44 -2.58 -19.89
N VAL A 319 1.51 -1.55 -20.73
CA VAL A 319 2.68 -1.29 -21.60
C VAL A 319 3.92 -1.03 -20.75
N PHE A 320 3.83 -0.19 -19.71
CA PHE A 320 4.96 0.03 -18.81
C PHE A 320 5.40 -1.26 -18.11
N ILE A 321 4.48 -2.06 -17.59
CA ILE A 321 4.80 -3.34 -16.96
C ILE A 321 5.55 -4.25 -17.94
N VAL A 322 5.08 -4.39 -19.18
CA VAL A 322 5.75 -5.22 -20.19
C VAL A 322 7.13 -4.65 -20.54
N LEU A 323 7.25 -3.35 -20.79
CA LEU A 323 8.54 -2.73 -21.11
C LEU A 323 9.55 -2.93 -19.98
N VAL A 324 9.12 -2.77 -18.73
CA VAL A 324 9.99 -2.91 -17.55
C VAL A 324 10.38 -4.38 -17.31
N SER A 325 9.44 -5.31 -17.49
CA SER A 325 9.68 -6.74 -17.24
C SER A 325 10.51 -7.41 -18.33
N PHE A 326 10.48 -6.88 -19.57
CA PHE A 326 11.21 -7.40 -20.72
C PHE A 326 12.43 -6.54 -21.11
N GLY A 327 12.63 -5.39 -20.46
CA GLY A 327 13.69 -4.42 -20.78
C GLY A 327 15.09 -4.73 -20.24
N GLY A 328 15.32 -5.92 -19.68
CA GLY A 328 16.61 -6.36 -19.11
C GLY A 328 16.82 -5.98 -17.64
N ASP A 329 17.99 -6.30 -17.09
CA ASP A 329 18.28 -6.22 -15.64
C ASP A 329 18.10 -4.80 -15.08
N SER A 330 18.48 -3.76 -15.84
CA SER A 330 18.35 -2.35 -15.42
C SER A 330 16.89 -1.89 -15.34
N ALA A 331 16.03 -2.41 -16.22
CA ALA A 331 14.60 -2.12 -16.20
C ALA A 331 13.92 -2.91 -15.07
N SER A 332 14.33 -4.16 -14.84
CA SER A 332 13.73 -5.00 -13.79
C SER A 332 13.88 -4.45 -12.36
N ALA A 333 14.88 -3.58 -12.11
CA ALA A 333 15.04 -2.89 -10.83
C ALA A 333 13.86 -1.95 -10.46
N PHE A 334 12.98 -1.62 -11.40
CA PHE A 334 11.77 -0.83 -11.17
C PHE A 334 10.56 -1.63 -10.68
N LEU A 335 10.62 -2.97 -10.70
CA LEU A 335 9.56 -3.88 -10.21
C LEU A 335 9.81 -4.26 -8.75
#